data_AF-A0A8B6DY90-F1
#
_entry.id   AF-A0A8B6DY90-F1
#
_cell.length_a   1.000
_cell.length_b   1.000
_cell.length_c   1.000
_cell.angle_alpha   90.00
_cell.angle_beta   90.00
_cell.angle_gamma   90.00
#
_symmetry.space_group_name_H-M   'P 1'
#
loop_
_entity.id
_entity.type
_entity.pdbx_description
1 polymer ?
#
loop_
_entity_poly.entity_id
_entity_poly.type
_entity_poly.pdbx_seq_one_letter_code
_entity_poly.pdbx_strand_id
1 'polypeptide(L)'
;MDTKMKAVRAGHKGAVTKLLKKFEEIQQSSEADYEEISTLLKVVTQEKRTLENINQKILEQTSDEDVAVEIQESDEYMFNLEYKLRQITKLSKYIAKLPWKAEHPPLPTNKAVAFRRTESVIKRLRKEPKLLLKYGEIIDEQEKRGFIERVDNEEIKPNIKLHYIPHHPVKKDSVTTPIRIVYDCSCKQTPDSASLNDCLLNVPPKLNEVTAILLRFRLNKYAVSTDIEKAFLNVGLDIEDRDVTRFFWLSKPTDPNSDLTTYRFKSVLFGATCSPFILNAVLSKHLNNHPFDFTEKTYQRFICR
;
A
#
# COMPACT_ATOMS: atom_id res chain seq x y z
N MET A 1 -8.76 -23.57 29.63
CA MET A 1 -7.84 -23.76 28.48
C MET A 1 -7.34 -22.42 27.95
N ASP A 2 -8.25 -21.44 27.86
CA ASP A 2 -8.02 -20.08 27.36
C ASP A 2 -6.85 -19.30 28.02
N THR A 3 -6.72 -19.31 29.35
CA THR A 3 -5.68 -18.53 30.06
C THR A 3 -4.24 -18.99 29.76
N LYS A 4 -4.01 -20.31 29.59
CA LYS A 4 -2.68 -20.85 29.26
C LYS A 4 -2.30 -20.50 27.82
N MET A 5 -3.25 -20.58 26.89
CA MET A 5 -2.99 -20.30 25.48
C MET A 5 -2.80 -18.81 25.22
N LYS A 6 -3.53 -17.94 25.95
CA LYS A 6 -3.29 -16.49 26.01
C LYS A 6 -1.88 -16.14 26.53
N ALA A 7 -1.41 -16.84 27.57
CA ALA A 7 -0.04 -16.64 28.07
C ALA A 7 1.04 -17.07 27.06
N VAL A 8 0.83 -18.19 26.36
CA VAL A 8 1.73 -18.66 25.29
C VAL A 8 1.75 -17.66 24.12
N ARG A 9 0.58 -17.16 23.70
CA ARG A 9 0.46 -16.10 22.68
C ARG A 9 1.23 -14.84 23.08
N ALA A 10 1.08 -14.38 24.32
CA ALA A 10 1.81 -13.21 24.83
C ALA A 10 3.33 -13.41 24.82
N GLY A 11 3.80 -14.63 25.11
CA GLY A 11 5.21 -15.01 25.04
C GLY A 11 5.78 -14.89 23.63
N HIS A 12 5.13 -15.48 22.63
CA HIS A 12 5.58 -15.35 21.23
C HIS A 12 5.48 -13.91 20.71
N LYS A 13 4.44 -13.15 21.09
CA LYS A 13 4.35 -11.71 20.78
C LYS A 13 5.54 -10.93 21.35
N GLY A 14 5.95 -11.24 22.57
CA GLY A 14 7.13 -10.66 23.21
C GLY A 14 8.45 -11.06 22.52
N ALA A 15 8.57 -12.31 22.08
CA ALA A 15 9.73 -12.80 21.33
C ALA A 15 9.89 -12.08 19.99
N VAL A 16 8.80 -11.93 19.24
CA VAL A 16 8.81 -11.13 18.00
C VAL A 16 9.19 -9.69 18.32
N THR A 17 8.59 -9.07 19.34
CA THR A 17 8.91 -7.70 19.74
C THR A 17 10.41 -7.48 19.98
N LYS A 18 11.09 -8.45 20.62
CA LYS A 18 12.54 -8.41 20.85
C LYS A 18 13.37 -8.59 19.57
N LEU A 19 12.99 -9.52 18.69
CA LEU A 19 13.67 -9.74 17.42
C LEU A 19 13.64 -8.50 16.52
N LEU A 20 12.57 -7.70 16.62
CA LEU A 20 12.44 -6.45 15.88
C LEU A 20 13.31 -5.34 16.44
N LYS A 21 13.37 -5.23 17.76
CA LYS A 21 14.27 -4.27 18.39
C LYS A 21 15.71 -4.54 17.94
N LYS A 22 16.10 -5.82 17.91
CA LYS A 22 17.38 -6.27 17.36
C LYS A 22 17.54 -5.93 15.87
N PHE A 23 16.49 -6.07 15.06
CA PHE A 23 16.53 -5.66 13.66
C PHE A 23 16.69 -4.14 13.48
N GLU A 24 15.98 -3.33 14.28
CA GLU A 24 16.09 -1.87 14.27
C GLU A 24 17.50 -1.43 14.67
N GLU A 25 18.11 -2.08 15.67
CA GLU A 25 19.50 -1.89 16.08
C GLU A 25 20.48 -2.21 14.93
N ILE A 26 20.25 -3.31 14.19
CA ILE A 26 21.09 -3.70 13.06
C ILE A 26 20.92 -2.73 11.87
N GLN A 27 19.71 -2.23 11.60
CA GLN A 27 19.51 -1.22 10.56
C GLN A 27 20.16 0.13 10.86
N GLN A 28 20.38 0.45 12.13
CA GLN A 28 21.09 1.66 12.55
C GLN A 28 22.62 1.51 12.45
N SER A 29 23.14 0.29 12.25
CA SER A 29 24.55 0.05 12.02
C SER A 29 24.96 0.44 10.59
N SER A 30 26.08 1.16 10.46
CA SER A 30 26.68 1.51 9.16
C SER A 30 27.21 0.30 8.38
N GLU A 31 27.31 -0.86 9.02
CA GLU A 31 27.81 -2.13 8.47
C GLU A 31 26.73 -3.23 8.51
N ALA A 32 25.47 -2.89 8.22
CA ALA A 32 24.39 -3.87 8.23
C ALA A 32 24.59 -4.95 7.14
N ASP A 33 24.98 -6.16 7.55
CA ASP A 33 25.19 -7.31 6.67
C ASP A 33 23.84 -7.86 6.16
N TYR A 34 23.69 -7.93 4.84
CA TYR A 34 22.50 -8.45 4.17
C TYR A 34 22.17 -9.88 4.61
N GLU A 35 23.19 -10.66 4.95
CA GLU A 35 23.07 -12.06 5.35
C GLU A 35 22.50 -12.20 6.79
N GLU A 36 22.85 -11.27 7.68
CA GLU A 36 22.30 -11.18 9.04
C GLU A 36 20.83 -10.72 9.01
N ILE A 37 20.52 -9.71 8.19
CA ILE A 37 19.15 -9.26 7.93
C ILE A 37 18.30 -10.39 7.34
N SER A 38 18.82 -11.12 6.35
CA SER A 38 18.10 -12.24 5.74
C SER A 38 17.83 -13.38 6.72
N THR A 39 18.75 -13.63 7.65
CA THR A 39 18.60 -14.66 8.68
C THR A 39 17.56 -14.25 9.71
N LEU A 40 17.62 -13.00 10.18
CA LEU A 40 16.62 -12.45 11.09
C LEU A 40 15.22 -12.45 10.48
N LEU A 41 15.09 -12.11 9.19
CA LEU A 41 13.82 -12.15 8.48
C LEU A 41 13.22 -13.57 8.50
N LYS A 42 14.03 -14.61 8.25
CA LYS A 42 13.58 -16.01 8.31
C LYS A 42 13.08 -16.39 9.71
N VAL A 43 13.78 -15.96 10.76
CA VAL A 43 13.40 -16.25 12.16
C VAL A 43 12.09 -15.53 12.53
N VAL A 44 11.94 -14.25 12.16
CA VAL A 44 10.72 -13.48 12.41
C VAL A 44 9.52 -14.08 11.66
N THR A 45 9.71 -14.50 10.40
CA THR A 45 8.65 -15.17 9.63
C THR A 45 8.24 -16.50 10.24
N GLN A 46 9.18 -17.27 10.79
CA GLN A 46 8.88 -18.55 11.44
C GLN A 46 8.08 -18.35 12.73
N GLU A 47 8.50 -17.43 13.60
CA GLU A 47 7.77 -17.10 14.84
C GLU A 47 6.37 -16.55 14.56
N LYS A 48 6.20 -15.77 13.48
CA LYS A 48 4.90 -15.31 13.02
C LYS A 48 3.97 -16.46 12.64
N ARG A 49 4.47 -17.44 11.89
CA ARG A 49 3.67 -18.63 11.52
C ARG A 49 3.20 -19.40 12.74
N THR A 50 4.04 -19.45 13.78
CA THR A 50 3.66 -20.05 15.06
C THR A 50 2.58 -19.24 15.78
N LEU A 51 2.66 -17.91 15.77
CA LEU A 51 1.62 -17.02 16.30
C LEU A 51 0.28 -17.17 15.57
N GLU A 52 0.29 -17.24 14.24
CA GLU A 52 -0.93 -17.44 13.43
C GLU A 52 -1.61 -18.77 13.79
N ASN A 53 -0.85 -19.86 13.92
CA ASN A 53 -1.36 -21.15 14.36
C ASN A 53 -1.95 -21.10 15.79
N ILE A 54 -1.38 -20.30 16.68
CA ILE A 54 -1.90 -20.12 18.05
C ILE A 54 -3.18 -19.28 18.03
N ASN A 55 -3.20 -18.19 17.25
CA ASN A 55 -4.38 -17.33 17.09
C ASN A 55 -5.57 -18.14 16.54
N GLN A 56 -5.35 -18.98 15.52
CA GLN A 56 -6.38 -19.86 14.96
C GLN A 56 -6.96 -20.81 16.02
N LYS A 57 -6.10 -21.46 16.82
CA LYS A 57 -6.55 -22.34 17.92
C LYS A 57 -7.30 -21.61 19.02
N ILE A 58 -6.98 -20.34 19.28
CA ILE A 58 -7.70 -19.51 20.24
C ILE A 58 -9.10 -19.19 19.69
N LEU A 59 -9.21 -18.76 18.43
CA LEU A 59 -10.47 -18.44 17.78
C LEU A 59 -11.40 -19.66 17.62
N GLU A 60 -10.85 -20.86 17.44
CA GLU A 60 -11.63 -22.11 17.44
C GLU A 60 -12.20 -22.48 18.82
N GLN A 61 -11.63 -21.92 19.90
CA GLN A 61 -11.99 -22.26 21.29
C GLN A 61 -12.71 -21.13 22.04
N THR A 62 -12.82 -19.93 21.45
CA THR A 62 -13.47 -18.78 22.07
C THR A 62 -14.31 -17.99 21.06
N SER A 63 -15.51 -17.57 21.48
CA SER A 63 -16.38 -16.67 20.72
C SER A 63 -16.30 -15.22 21.23
N ASP A 64 -15.22 -14.90 21.96
CA ASP A 64 -15.00 -13.61 22.60
C ASP A 64 -14.55 -12.55 21.57
N GLU A 65 -15.42 -11.58 21.32
CA GLU A 65 -15.16 -10.47 20.37
C GLU A 65 -13.93 -9.65 20.78
N ASP A 66 -13.64 -9.48 22.08
CA ASP A 66 -12.48 -8.72 22.54
C ASP A 66 -11.16 -9.43 22.20
N VAL A 67 -11.17 -10.77 22.23
CA VAL A 67 -10.01 -11.59 21.83
C VAL A 67 -9.79 -11.52 20.32
N ALA A 68 -10.87 -11.50 19.54
CA ALA A 68 -10.80 -11.33 18.09
C ALA A 68 -10.23 -9.96 17.71
N VAL A 69 -10.65 -8.89 18.41
CA VAL A 69 -10.10 -7.54 18.23
C VAL A 69 -8.61 -7.48 18.60
N GLU A 70 -8.21 -8.06 19.74
CA GLU A 70 -6.79 -8.11 20.12
C GLU A 70 -5.92 -8.89 19.13
N ILE A 71 -6.44 -9.99 18.57
CA ILE A 71 -5.75 -10.79 17.56
C ILE A 71 -5.59 -9.97 16.29
N GLN A 72 -6.65 -9.31 15.83
CA GLN A 72 -6.63 -8.43 14.67
C GLN A 72 -5.65 -7.26 14.82
N GLU A 73 -5.62 -6.60 15.98
CA GLU A 73 -4.65 -5.54 16.27
C GLU A 73 -3.20 -6.05 16.29
N SER A 74 -2.99 -7.27 16.79
CA SER A 74 -1.67 -7.91 16.81
C SER A 74 -1.22 -8.33 15.41
N ASP A 75 -2.12 -8.83 14.57
CA ASP A 75 -1.83 -9.22 13.19
C ASP A 75 -1.53 -7.97 12.33
N GLU A 76 -2.26 -6.88 12.56
CA GLU A 76 -2.01 -5.57 11.95
C GLU A 76 -0.64 -5.00 12.38
N TYR A 77 -0.27 -5.14 13.66
CA TYR A 77 1.05 -4.75 14.18
C TYR A 77 2.17 -5.59 13.56
N MET A 78 2.01 -6.91 13.52
CA MET A 78 2.96 -7.86 12.94
C MET A 78 3.12 -7.69 11.43
N PHE A 79 2.06 -7.22 10.77
CA PHE A 79 2.06 -6.90 9.35
C PHE A 79 2.72 -5.54 9.04
N ASN A 80 2.40 -4.47 9.80
CA ASN A 80 3.13 -3.18 9.82
C ASN A 80 4.64 -3.38 9.84
N LEU A 81 5.03 -4.41 10.56
CA LEU A 81 6.38 -4.74 10.91
C LEU A 81 7.08 -5.57 9.84
N GLU A 82 6.48 -6.66 9.35
CA GLU A 82 6.99 -7.42 8.20
C GLU A 82 7.09 -6.54 6.94
N TYR A 83 6.16 -5.60 6.79
CA TYR A 83 6.16 -4.63 5.73
C TYR A 83 7.35 -3.66 5.82
N LYS A 84 7.64 -3.12 7.01
CA LYS A 84 8.85 -2.31 7.28
C LYS A 84 10.13 -3.09 7.00
N LEU A 85 10.15 -4.39 7.34
CA LEU A 85 11.29 -5.30 7.12
C LEU A 85 11.60 -5.54 5.63
N ARG A 86 10.59 -5.53 4.74
CA ARG A 86 10.74 -5.87 3.31
C ARG A 86 11.09 -4.70 2.39
N GLN A 87 11.10 -3.45 2.87
CA GLN A 87 11.45 -2.31 2.02
C GLN A 87 12.96 -2.23 1.81
N ILE A 88 13.43 -2.91 0.77
CA ILE A 88 14.80 -2.85 0.28
C ILE A 88 15.06 -1.44 -0.26
N THR A 89 16.02 -0.74 0.33
CA THR A 89 16.53 0.53 -0.18
C THR A 89 17.46 0.25 -1.36
N LYS A 90 16.92 0.11 -2.57
CA LYS A 90 17.73 0.17 -3.79
C LYS A 90 17.58 1.56 -4.41
N LEU A 91 18.65 2.36 -4.29
CA LEU A 91 18.88 3.64 -4.97
C LEU A 91 17.86 4.75 -4.67
N SER A 92 18.10 5.56 -3.62
CA SER A 92 17.47 6.88 -3.36
C SER A 92 15.93 6.96 -3.30
N LYS A 93 15.20 5.87 -3.55
CA LYS A 93 13.74 5.77 -3.52
C LYS A 93 13.32 4.55 -2.71
N TYR A 94 12.22 4.69 -1.97
CA TYR A 94 11.62 3.57 -1.24
C TYR A 94 10.84 2.68 -2.20
N ILE A 95 11.00 1.36 -2.07
CA ILE A 95 10.27 0.36 -2.86
C ILE A 95 9.44 -0.50 -1.92
N ALA A 96 8.14 -0.57 -2.24
CA ALA A 96 7.10 -1.26 -1.51
C ALA A 96 6.65 -2.52 -2.26
N LYS A 97 6.41 -3.61 -1.53
CA LYS A 97 5.57 -4.73 -2.01
C LYS A 97 4.11 -4.49 -1.66
N LEU A 98 3.16 -5.10 -2.36
CA LEU A 98 1.77 -5.11 -1.91
C LEU A 98 1.59 -6.10 -0.76
N PRO A 99 0.75 -5.77 0.22
CA PRO A 99 0.56 -6.63 1.37
C PRO A 99 -0.56 -7.64 1.17
N TRP A 100 -0.20 -8.73 0.51
CA TRP A 100 -1.10 -9.87 0.29
C TRP A 100 -1.50 -10.54 1.62
N LYS A 101 -2.79 -10.86 1.78
CA LYS A 101 -3.25 -11.77 2.85
C LYS A 101 -2.70 -13.17 2.58
N ALA A 102 -2.28 -13.89 3.62
CA ALA A 102 -1.70 -15.23 3.48
C ALA A 102 -2.63 -16.21 2.72
N GLU A 103 -3.93 -16.15 3.01
CA GLU A 103 -4.96 -17.00 2.40
C GLU A 103 -5.92 -16.17 1.53
N HIS A 104 -5.39 -15.24 0.73
CA HIS A 104 -6.25 -14.47 -0.16
C HIS A 104 -6.93 -15.38 -1.21
N PRO A 105 -8.21 -15.12 -1.56
CA PRO A 105 -8.85 -15.81 -2.67
C PRO A 105 -8.11 -15.56 -3.99
N PRO A 106 -8.28 -16.44 -5.00
CA PRO A 106 -7.70 -16.22 -6.33
C PRO A 106 -8.15 -14.87 -6.90
N LEU A 107 -7.17 -14.05 -7.30
CA LEU A 107 -7.44 -12.76 -7.94
C LEU A 107 -7.66 -12.97 -9.44
N PRO A 108 -8.88 -12.76 -9.97
CA PRO A 108 -9.14 -12.85 -11.41
C PRO A 108 -8.43 -11.73 -12.17
N THR A 109 -8.32 -11.82 -13.49
CA THR A 109 -7.61 -10.78 -14.26
C THR A 109 -8.38 -9.47 -14.39
N ASN A 110 -9.72 -9.47 -14.30
CA ASN A 110 -10.58 -8.30 -14.56
C ASN A 110 -10.42 -7.65 -15.96
N LYS A 111 -9.66 -8.25 -16.89
CA LYS A 111 -9.30 -7.61 -18.18
C LYS A 111 -10.52 -7.11 -18.96
N ALA A 112 -11.52 -7.97 -19.15
CA ALA A 112 -12.73 -7.64 -19.91
C ALA A 112 -13.62 -6.58 -19.22
N VAL A 113 -13.61 -6.50 -17.89
CA VAL A 113 -14.36 -5.48 -17.13
C VAL A 113 -13.65 -4.13 -17.23
N ALA A 114 -12.32 -4.12 -17.01
CA ALA A 114 -11.50 -2.92 -17.12
C ALA A 114 -11.52 -2.32 -18.53
N PHE A 115 -11.48 -3.17 -19.56
CA PHE A 115 -11.57 -2.75 -20.96
C PHE A 115 -12.90 -2.04 -21.27
N ARG A 116 -14.05 -2.71 -20.99
CA ARG A 116 -15.38 -2.13 -21.22
C ARG A 116 -15.62 -0.84 -20.44
N ARG A 117 -15.12 -0.76 -19.20
CA ARG A 117 -15.18 0.46 -18.39
C ARG A 117 -14.35 1.59 -19.00
N THR A 118 -13.17 1.28 -19.53
CA THR A 118 -12.32 2.25 -20.22
C THR A 118 -12.98 2.78 -21.49
N GLU A 119 -13.56 1.91 -22.32
CA GLU A 119 -14.32 2.34 -23.51
C GLU A 119 -15.49 3.27 -23.14
N SER A 120 -16.19 2.94 -22.06
CA SER A 120 -17.30 3.76 -21.54
C SER A 120 -16.82 5.13 -21.06
N VAL A 121 -15.66 5.19 -20.39
CA VAL A 121 -15.01 6.43 -19.98
C VAL A 121 -14.64 7.29 -21.19
N ILE A 122 -14.01 6.70 -22.20
CA ILE A 122 -13.63 7.42 -23.43
C ILE A 122 -14.88 7.93 -24.16
N LYS A 123 -15.90 7.09 -24.36
CA LYS A 123 -17.16 7.47 -25.00
C LYS A 123 -17.85 8.64 -24.28
N ARG A 124 -17.82 8.65 -22.96
CA ARG A 124 -18.34 9.76 -22.14
C ARG A 124 -17.48 11.02 -22.32
N LEU A 125 -16.17 10.91 -22.18
CA LEU A 125 -15.24 12.04 -22.25
C LEU A 125 -15.17 12.67 -23.66
N ARG A 126 -15.42 11.91 -24.73
CA ARG A 126 -15.53 12.45 -26.09
C ARG A 126 -16.61 13.52 -26.24
N LYS A 127 -17.64 13.51 -25.39
CA LYS A 127 -18.67 14.56 -25.35
C LYS A 127 -18.16 15.87 -24.74
N GLU A 128 -17.04 15.84 -24.03
CA GLU A 128 -16.40 16.98 -23.37
C GLU A 128 -14.91 17.06 -23.76
N PRO A 129 -14.56 17.53 -24.99
CA PRO A 129 -13.20 17.43 -25.53
C PRO A 129 -12.11 18.04 -24.63
N LYS A 130 -12.41 19.14 -23.93
CA LYS A 130 -11.48 19.78 -22.98
C LYS A 130 -11.14 18.85 -21.80
N LEU A 131 -12.12 18.10 -21.28
CA LEU A 131 -11.88 17.15 -20.19
C LEU A 131 -11.14 15.90 -20.68
N LEU A 132 -11.43 15.43 -21.89
CA LEU A 132 -10.69 14.31 -22.49
C LEU A 132 -9.20 14.66 -22.65
N LEU A 133 -8.90 15.86 -23.15
CA LEU A 133 -7.53 16.34 -23.26
C LEU A 133 -6.85 16.41 -21.89
N LYS A 134 -7.50 17.01 -20.89
CA LYS A 134 -6.97 17.08 -19.51
C LYS A 134 -6.75 15.69 -18.90
N TYR A 135 -7.61 14.73 -19.17
CA TYR A 135 -7.45 13.35 -18.72
C TYR A 135 -6.20 12.71 -19.34
N GLY A 136 -6.02 12.89 -20.65
CA GLY A 136 -4.85 12.45 -21.39
C GLY A 136 -3.55 13.07 -20.88
N GLU A 137 -3.55 14.39 -20.63
CA GLU A 137 -2.41 15.12 -20.06
C GLU A 137 -1.99 14.58 -18.69
N ILE A 138 -2.94 14.17 -17.84
CA ILE A 138 -2.63 13.58 -16.53
C ILE A 138 -1.90 12.23 -16.70
N ILE A 139 -2.35 11.39 -17.64
CA ILE A 139 -1.72 10.09 -17.89
C ILE A 139 -0.33 10.28 -18.51
N ASP A 140 -0.20 11.21 -19.46
CA ASP A 140 1.09 11.58 -20.06
C ASP A 140 2.08 12.13 -19.01
N GLU A 141 1.63 12.98 -18.07
CA GLU A 141 2.47 13.44 -16.94
C GLU A 141 2.90 12.27 -16.05
N GLN A 142 1.99 11.34 -15.72
CA GLN A 142 2.31 10.17 -14.91
C GLN A 142 3.36 9.28 -15.57
N GLU A 143 3.26 9.08 -16.89
CA GLU A 143 4.24 8.33 -17.67
C GLU A 143 5.60 9.04 -17.69
N LYS A 144 5.63 10.35 -18.01
CA LYS A 144 6.85 11.16 -18.02
C LYS A 144 7.57 11.21 -16.68
N ARG A 145 6.82 11.24 -15.58
CA ARG A 145 7.38 11.20 -14.21
C ARG A 145 7.81 9.81 -13.75
N GLY A 146 7.52 8.77 -14.55
CA GLY A 146 7.88 7.40 -14.26
C GLY A 146 7.03 6.76 -13.15
N PHE A 147 5.81 7.24 -12.94
CA PHE A 147 4.85 6.62 -12.01
C PHE A 147 4.12 5.43 -12.62
N ILE A 148 3.97 5.45 -13.95
CA ILE A 148 3.42 4.37 -14.76
C ILE A 148 4.38 4.03 -15.90
N GLU A 149 4.23 2.86 -16.48
CA GLU A 149 4.90 2.44 -17.71
C GLU A 149 3.94 1.67 -18.61
N ARG A 150 4.21 1.69 -19.92
CA ARG A 150 3.57 0.80 -20.88
C ARG A 150 4.01 -0.63 -20.66
N VAL A 151 3.13 -1.56 -21.01
CA VAL A 151 3.43 -2.99 -21.00
C VAL A 151 3.77 -3.42 -22.42
N ASP A 152 5.06 -3.59 -22.71
CA ASP A 152 5.54 -3.91 -24.06
C ASP A 152 5.26 -5.36 -24.47
N ASN A 153 5.14 -6.28 -23.51
CA ASN A 153 4.85 -7.68 -23.76
C ASN A 153 3.69 -8.15 -22.88
N GLU A 154 2.54 -8.43 -23.49
CA GLU A 154 1.37 -9.00 -22.80
C GLU A 154 1.53 -10.49 -22.50
N GLU A 155 2.63 -11.13 -22.92
CA GLU A 155 2.92 -12.53 -22.59
C GLU A 155 2.84 -12.78 -21.10
N ILE A 156 1.86 -13.61 -20.74
CA ILE A 156 1.63 -14.05 -19.39
C ILE A 156 2.72 -15.05 -19.05
N LYS A 157 3.76 -14.62 -18.33
CA LYS A 157 4.71 -15.60 -17.80
C LYS A 157 3.99 -16.49 -16.78
N PRO A 158 4.31 -17.79 -16.73
CA PRO A 158 3.82 -18.67 -15.68
C PRO A 158 4.08 -18.03 -14.31
N ASN A 159 3.10 -18.09 -13.41
CA ASN A 159 3.16 -17.58 -12.03
C ASN A 159 3.17 -16.05 -11.83
N ILE A 160 2.88 -15.23 -12.85
CA ILE A 160 2.65 -13.79 -12.64
C ILE A 160 1.23 -13.54 -12.13
N LYS A 161 1.11 -12.79 -11.03
CA LYS A 161 -0.18 -12.22 -10.60
C LYS A 161 -0.58 -11.11 -11.58
N LEU A 162 -1.68 -11.32 -12.30
CA LEU A 162 -2.15 -10.42 -13.35
C LEU A 162 -3.55 -9.90 -13.02
N HIS A 163 -3.71 -8.58 -12.93
CA HIS A 163 -5.00 -7.96 -12.65
C HIS A 163 -5.11 -6.58 -13.30
N TYR A 164 -6.30 -6.26 -13.81
CA TYR A 164 -6.62 -4.98 -14.41
C TYR A 164 -7.59 -4.19 -13.54
N ILE A 165 -7.20 -2.98 -13.17
CA ILE A 165 -8.01 -2.04 -12.41
C ILE A 165 -8.68 -1.05 -13.36
N PRO A 166 -10.01 -0.90 -13.33
CA PRO A 166 -10.68 0.16 -14.06
C PRO A 166 -10.38 1.52 -13.43
N HIS A 167 -10.53 2.57 -14.21
CA HIS A 167 -10.43 3.94 -13.74
C HIS A 167 -11.63 4.76 -14.20
N HIS A 168 -11.85 5.89 -13.53
CA HIS A 168 -12.88 6.83 -13.91
C HIS A 168 -12.52 8.27 -13.52
N PRO A 169 -13.05 9.26 -14.27
CA PRO A 169 -12.92 10.66 -13.91
C PRO A 169 -13.86 11.05 -12.76
N VAL A 170 -13.32 11.84 -11.84
CA VAL A 170 -14.08 12.62 -10.85
C VAL A 170 -13.82 14.10 -11.12
N LYS A 171 -14.89 14.87 -11.36
CA LYS A 171 -14.79 16.32 -11.54
C LYS A 171 -14.51 16.97 -10.18
N LYS A 172 -13.65 17.98 -10.18
CA LYS A 172 -13.33 18.79 -9.00
C LYS A 172 -13.76 20.22 -9.22
N ASP A 173 -14.13 20.90 -8.15
CA ASP A 173 -14.34 22.34 -8.11
C ASP A 173 -12.97 23.05 -8.03
N SER A 174 -12.14 22.84 -9.04
CA SER A 174 -10.81 23.44 -9.17
C SER A 174 -10.63 23.96 -10.58
N VAL A 175 -10.22 25.23 -10.68
CA VAL A 175 -9.96 25.90 -11.96
C VAL A 175 -8.73 25.30 -12.65
N THR A 176 -7.71 24.92 -11.89
CA THR A 176 -6.42 24.40 -12.40
C THR A 176 -6.42 22.89 -12.61
N THR A 177 -7.19 22.14 -11.81
CA THR A 177 -7.24 20.67 -11.89
C THR A 177 -8.70 20.20 -11.88
N PRO A 178 -9.44 20.42 -12.98
CA PRO A 178 -10.88 20.20 -13.04
C PRO A 178 -11.28 18.72 -12.98
N ILE A 179 -10.32 17.80 -13.09
CA ILE A 179 -10.55 16.36 -13.16
C ILE A 179 -9.47 15.59 -12.40
N ARG A 180 -9.87 14.51 -11.73
CA ARG A 180 -8.99 13.52 -11.11
C ARG A 180 -9.29 12.15 -11.68
N ILE A 181 -8.24 11.36 -11.90
CA ILE A 181 -8.35 9.94 -12.23
C ILE A 181 -8.41 9.13 -10.94
N VAL A 182 -9.46 8.32 -10.79
CA VAL A 182 -9.61 7.39 -9.67
C VAL A 182 -9.50 5.97 -10.21
N TYR A 183 -8.59 5.19 -9.65
CA TYR A 183 -8.42 3.78 -9.96
C TYR A 183 -9.18 2.93 -8.94
N ASP A 184 -10.04 2.05 -9.43
CA ASP A 184 -10.97 1.26 -8.62
C ASP A 184 -10.39 -0.13 -8.33
N CYS A 185 -9.61 -0.23 -7.26
CA CYS A 185 -9.04 -1.49 -6.77
C CYS A 185 -10.08 -2.39 -6.07
N SER A 186 -11.31 -1.90 -5.87
CA SER A 186 -12.42 -2.68 -5.32
C SER A 186 -13.28 -3.32 -6.43
N CYS A 187 -12.94 -3.10 -7.70
CA CYS A 187 -13.68 -3.70 -8.81
C CYS A 187 -13.54 -5.22 -8.80
N LYS A 188 -14.68 -5.91 -8.90
CA LYS A 188 -14.78 -7.36 -9.01
C LYS A 188 -15.18 -7.76 -10.43
N GLN A 189 -14.76 -8.93 -10.90
CA GLN A 189 -15.17 -9.46 -12.20
C GLN A 189 -16.65 -9.85 -12.18
N THR A 190 -17.05 -10.53 -11.12
CA THR A 190 -18.40 -10.97 -10.76
C THR A 190 -18.63 -10.72 -9.26
N PRO A 191 -19.89 -10.70 -8.77
CA PRO A 191 -20.16 -10.49 -7.34
C PRO A 191 -19.40 -11.44 -6.40
N ASP A 192 -19.18 -12.69 -6.82
CA ASP A 192 -18.50 -13.73 -6.03
C ASP A 192 -16.97 -13.73 -6.19
N SER A 193 -16.44 -12.94 -7.12
CA SER A 193 -14.99 -12.86 -7.35
C SER A 193 -14.30 -11.89 -6.39
N ALA A 194 -13.02 -12.12 -6.14
CA ALA A 194 -12.21 -11.21 -5.35
C ALA A 194 -11.81 -9.95 -6.14
N SER A 195 -11.81 -8.80 -5.46
CA SER A 195 -11.12 -7.60 -5.93
C SER A 195 -9.67 -7.55 -5.45
N LEU A 196 -8.86 -6.65 -6.01
CA LEU A 196 -7.50 -6.43 -5.51
C LEU A 196 -7.52 -6.08 -4.01
N ASN A 197 -8.42 -5.18 -3.58
CA ASN A 197 -8.56 -4.81 -2.18
C ASN A 197 -9.00 -5.97 -1.26
N ASP A 198 -9.76 -6.96 -1.77
CA ASP A 198 -10.11 -8.14 -0.98
C ASP A 198 -8.89 -9.04 -0.72
N CYS A 199 -7.93 -9.06 -1.66
CA CYS A 199 -6.70 -9.85 -1.54
C CYS A 199 -5.61 -9.17 -0.70
N LEU A 200 -5.70 -7.85 -0.52
CA LEU A 200 -4.74 -7.06 0.24
C LEU A 200 -5.19 -6.87 1.69
N LEU A 201 -4.22 -6.74 2.59
CA LEU A 201 -4.49 -6.42 3.98
C LEU A 201 -5.08 -5.02 4.07
N ASN A 202 -6.30 -4.97 4.61
CA ASN A 202 -6.96 -3.73 4.93
C ASN A 202 -6.50 -3.31 6.33
N VAL A 203 -5.85 -2.15 6.42
CA VAL A 203 -5.43 -1.58 7.69
C VAL A 203 -6.32 -0.38 7.97
N PRO A 204 -7.33 -0.52 8.85
CA PRO A 204 -8.25 0.57 9.14
C PRO A 204 -7.47 1.78 9.71
N PRO A 205 -7.85 3.02 9.32
CA PRO A 205 -7.23 4.21 9.88
C PRO A 205 -7.51 4.29 11.39
N LYS A 206 -6.47 4.42 12.20
CA LYS A 206 -6.61 4.57 13.66
C LYS A 206 -7.13 5.96 13.99
N LEU A 207 -8.45 6.13 14.10
CA LEU A 207 -9.11 7.39 14.48
C LEU A 207 -8.51 8.03 15.75
N ASN A 208 -8.13 7.21 16.73
CA ASN A 208 -7.51 7.66 17.98
C ASN A 208 -6.17 8.38 17.77
N GLU A 209 -5.46 8.11 16.67
CA GLU A 209 -4.20 8.79 16.36
C GLU A 209 -4.42 10.23 15.89
N VAL A 210 -5.49 10.52 15.14
CA VAL A 210 -5.74 11.86 14.61
C VAL A 210 -5.99 12.86 15.73
N THR A 211 -6.87 12.53 16.68
CA THR A 211 -7.13 13.39 17.85
C THR A 211 -5.87 13.61 18.66
N ALA A 212 -5.08 12.56 18.89
CA ALA A 212 -3.84 12.66 19.64
C ALA A 212 -2.77 13.50 18.89
N ILE A 213 -2.74 13.47 17.55
CA ILE A 213 -1.86 14.32 16.75
C ILE A 213 -2.30 15.79 16.86
N LEU A 214 -3.60 16.08 16.72
CA LEU A 214 -4.13 17.44 16.82
C LEU A 214 -3.91 18.06 18.21
N LEU A 215 -4.09 17.27 19.28
CA LEU A 215 -3.80 17.71 20.65
C LEU A 215 -2.32 18.06 20.79
N ARG A 216 -1.39 17.19 20.35
CA ARG A 216 0.06 17.46 20.40
C ARG A 216 0.47 18.65 19.55
N PHE A 217 -0.15 18.84 18.39
CA PHE A 217 0.08 20.01 17.52
C PHE A 217 -0.23 21.33 18.23
N ARG A 218 -1.19 21.32 19.17
CA ARG A 218 -1.57 22.49 19.98
C ARG A 218 -0.73 22.70 21.25
N LEU A 219 0.09 21.73 21.65
CA LEU A 219 0.87 21.82 22.90
C LEU A 219 2.05 22.79 22.80
N ASN A 220 2.58 23.00 21.59
CA ASN A 220 3.76 23.82 21.37
C ASN A 220 3.40 25.22 20.85
N LYS A 221 4.20 26.21 21.23
CA LYS A 221 4.03 27.63 20.83
C LYS A 221 4.09 27.84 19.31
N TYR A 222 4.86 27.00 18.62
CA TYR A 222 5.07 27.05 17.18
C TYR A 222 4.80 25.68 16.58
N ALA A 223 4.11 25.66 15.45
CA ALA A 223 3.78 24.43 14.73
C ALA A 223 4.03 24.63 13.23
N VAL A 224 4.65 23.65 12.60
CA VAL A 224 4.95 23.64 11.16
C VAL A 224 4.18 22.50 10.53
N SER A 225 3.52 22.79 9.41
CA SER A 225 2.81 21.80 8.60
C SER A 225 3.25 21.94 7.16
N THR A 226 3.42 20.81 6.49
CA THR A 226 3.76 20.73 5.07
C THR A 226 2.97 19.60 4.43
N ASP A 227 2.66 19.75 3.14
CA ASP A 227 2.03 18.71 2.33
C ASP A 227 3.08 18.04 1.44
N ILE A 228 3.06 16.71 1.41
CA ILE A 228 3.95 15.95 0.53
C ILE A 228 3.20 15.70 -0.77
N GLU A 229 3.48 16.54 -1.78
CA GLU A 229 2.82 16.41 -3.08
C GLU A 229 3.01 15.00 -3.64
N LYS A 230 1.90 14.34 -3.97
CA LYS A 230 1.89 13.00 -4.61
C LYS A 230 2.68 11.95 -3.81
N ALA A 231 2.61 12.02 -2.47
CA ALA A 231 3.37 11.16 -1.55
C ALA A 231 3.37 9.66 -1.91
N PHE A 232 2.20 9.07 -2.23
CA PHE A 232 2.11 7.66 -2.64
C PHE A 232 2.92 7.35 -3.90
N LEU A 233 2.88 8.24 -4.90
CA LEU A 233 3.56 8.05 -6.18
C LEU A 233 5.09 8.17 -6.06
N ASN A 234 5.59 8.78 -4.98
CA ASN A 234 7.02 8.81 -4.66
C ASN A 234 7.52 7.49 -4.03
N VAL A 235 6.63 6.58 -3.65
CA VAL A 235 6.97 5.22 -3.21
C VAL A 235 6.88 4.28 -4.41
N GLY A 236 8.01 3.68 -4.79
CA GLY A 236 8.07 2.69 -5.87
C GLY A 236 7.32 1.41 -5.49
N LEU A 237 6.80 0.72 -6.50
CA LEU A 237 6.16 -0.58 -6.40
C LEU A 237 7.12 -1.65 -6.93
N ASP A 238 7.27 -2.71 -6.15
CA ASP A 238 8.08 -3.88 -6.51
C ASP A 238 7.61 -4.48 -7.83
N ILE A 239 8.57 -4.97 -8.62
CA ILE A 239 8.31 -5.48 -9.97
C ILE A 239 7.31 -6.64 -9.98
N GLU A 240 7.27 -7.46 -8.94
CA GLU A 240 6.37 -8.61 -8.81
C GLU A 240 4.90 -8.19 -8.65
N ASP A 241 4.65 -6.99 -8.14
CA ASP A 241 3.30 -6.49 -7.84
C ASP A 241 2.78 -5.47 -8.86
N ARG A 242 3.59 -5.07 -9.86
CA ARG A 242 3.13 -4.09 -10.87
C ARG A 242 2.02 -4.64 -11.75
N ASP A 243 2.07 -5.92 -12.08
CA ASP A 243 1.12 -6.53 -13.03
C ASP A 243 -0.29 -6.74 -12.47
N VAL A 244 -0.50 -6.50 -11.16
CA VAL A 244 -1.86 -6.44 -10.58
C VAL A 244 -2.47 -5.03 -10.62
N THR A 245 -1.74 -4.07 -11.15
CA THR A 245 -2.15 -2.66 -11.27
C THR A 245 -2.36 -2.22 -12.72
N ARG A 246 -2.53 -3.18 -13.64
CA ARG A 246 -2.66 -2.87 -15.06
C ARG A 246 -3.94 -2.09 -15.34
N PHE A 247 -3.92 -1.20 -16.32
CA PHE A 247 -5.10 -0.50 -16.79
C PHE A 247 -4.99 -0.14 -18.26
N PHE A 248 -6.11 0.14 -18.91
CA PHE A 248 -6.14 0.53 -20.31
C PHE A 248 -6.23 2.05 -20.45
N TRP A 249 -5.50 2.60 -21.40
CA TRP A 249 -5.75 3.95 -21.91
C TRP A 249 -5.33 4.04 -23.37
N LEU A 250 -5.50 5.22 -23.97
CA LEU A 250 -5.06 5.56 -25.31
C LEU A 250 -3.52 5.47 -25.42
N SER A 251 -3.03 4.87 -26.50
CA SER A 251 -1.60 4.69 -26.82
C SER A 251 -0.88 6.01 -27.04
N LYS A 252 -1.61 7.02 -27.54
CA LYS A 252 -1.25 8.43 -27.46
C LYS A 252 -2.24 9.07 -26.49
N PRO A 253 -1.85 9.34 -25.22
CA PRO A 253 -2.79 9.72 -24.17
C PRO A 253 -3.71 10.90 -24.51
N THR A 254 -3.25 11.83 -25.34
CA THR A 254 -3.96 13.04 -25.76
C THR A 254 -4.64 12.93 -27.14
N ASP A 255 -4.51 11.79 -27.83
CA ASP A 255 -5.17 11.53 -29.12
C ASP A 255 -6.36 10.57 -28.93
N PRO A 256 -7.60 11.08 -28.98
CA PRO A 256 -8.83 10.31 -28.77
C PRO A 256 -9.06 9.15 -29.74
N ASN A 257 -8.37 9.15 -30.89
CA ASN A 257 -8.53 8.17 -31.95
C ASN A 257 -7.45 7.09 -31.93
N SER A 258 -6.47 7.21 -31.04
CA SER A 258 -5.40 6.23 -30.92
C SER A 258 -5.90 4.93 -30.28
N ASP A 259 -5.23 3.83 -30.62
CA ASP A 259 -5.60 2.50 -30.10
C ASP A 259 -5.40 2.42 -28.58
N LEU A 260 -6.13 1.52 -27.94
CA LEU A 260 -5.90 1.22 -26.53
C LEU A 260 -4.58 0.48 -26.34
N THR A 261 -3.86 0.87 -25.30
CA THR A 261 -2.66 0.18 -24.81
C THR A 261 -2.79 -0.09 -23.32
N THR A 262 -1.95 -1.01 -22.85
CA THR A 262 -1.90 -1.43 -21.45
C THR A 262 -0.80 -0.66 -20.73
N TYR A 263 -1.16 0.01 -19.64
CA TYR A 263 -0.25 0.64 -18.70
C TYR A 263 -0.25 -0.15 -17.38
N ARG A 264 0.80 0.02 -16.57
CA ARG A 264 0.85 -0.46 -15.17
C ARG A 264 1.57 0.54 -14.29
N PHE A 265 1.31 0.50 -12.98
CA PHE A 265 1.99 1.35 -12.03
C PHE A 265 3.39 0.85 -11.69
N LYS A 266 4.33 1.79 -11.59
CA LYS A 266 5.67 1.62 -11.01
C LYS A 266 5.77 2.12 -9.58
N SER A 267 4.72 2.79 -9.11
CA SER A 267 4.62 3.40 -7.79
C SER A 267 3.33 2.96 -7.11
N VAL A 268 3.26 3.15 -5.78
CA VAL A 268 2.04 2.86 -5.01
C VAL A 268 0.93 3.79 -5.49
N LEU A 269 -0.15 3.22 -6.01
CA LEU A 269 -1.25 3.99 -6.59
C LEU A 269 -2.27 4.44 -5.55
N PHE A 270 -3.04 5.47 -5.88
CA PHE A 270 -4.21 5.85 -5.09
C PHE A 270 -5.42 4.99 -5.47
N GLY A 271 -6.03 4.33 -4.48
CA GLY A 271 -7.21 3.47 -4.68
C GLY A 271 -7.10 2.10 -3.99
N ALA A 272 -5.88 1.64 -3.70
CA ALA A 272 -5.68 0.45 -2.88
C ALA A 272 -5.80 0.79 -1.38
N THR A 273 -6.54 -0.02 -0.62
CA THR A 273 -6.79 0.18 0.82
C THR A 273 -5.51 0.21 1.65
N CYS A 274 -4.47 -0.49 1.21
CA CYS A 274 -3.19 -0.54 1.90
C CYS A 274 -2.26 0.67 1.64
N SER A 275 -2.57 1.55 0.69
CA SER A 275 -1.66 2.64 0.29
C SER A 275 -1.30 3.60 1.43
N PRO A 276 -2.24 4.04 2.30
CA PRO A 276 -1.95 4.88 3.47
C PRO A 276 -0.97 4.21 4.44
N PHE A 277 -1.18 2.93 4.69
CA PHE A 277 -0.31 2.12 5.54
C PHE A 277 1.10 2.03 4.96
N ILE A 278 1.23 1.77 3.67
CA ILE A 278 2.51 1.68 2.96
C ILE A 278 3.29 2.99 3.15
N LEU A 279 2.63 4.12 2.91
CA LEU A 279 3.23 5.43 3.04
C LEU A 279 3.64 5.74 4.48
N ASN A 280 2.80 5.45 5.47
CA ASN A 280 3.14 5.64 6.88
C ASN A 280 4.38 4.83 7.29
N ALA A 281 4.51 3.60 6.80
CA ALA A 281 5.69 2.78 7.07
C ALA A 281 6.96 3.35 6.40
N VAL A 282 6.86 3.84 5.16
CA VAL A 282 7.96 4.55 4.48
C VAL A 282 8.40 5.78 5.26
N LEU A 283 7.44 6.64 5.62
CA LEU A 283 7.72 7.88 6.34
C LEU A 283 8.36 7.61 7.71
N SER A 284 7.86 6.62 8.44
CA SER A 284 8.46 6.20 9.71
C SER A 284 9.92 5.77 9.53
N LYS A 285 10.20 4.98 8.49
CA LYS A 285 11.57 4.55 8.17
C LYS A 285 12.46 5.73 7.78
N HIS A 286 11.95 6.65 6.97
CA HIS A 286 12.69 7.84 6.54
C HIS A 286 13.11 8.71 7.73
N LEU A 287 12.21 8.97 8.67
CA LEU A 287 12.51 9.77 9.86
C LEU A 287 13.51 9.08 10.80
N ASN A 288 13.40 7.76 10.99
CA ASN A 288 14.32 7.02 11.86
C ASN A 288 15.75 6.99 11.30
N ASN A 289 15.92 6.97 9.98
CA ASN A 289 17.22 6.93 9.31
C ASN A 289 17.87 8.32 9.14
N HIS A 290 17.08 9.38 9.27
CA HIS A 290 17.55 10.76 9.27
C HIS A 290 17.14 11.44 10.58
N PRO A 291 17.75 11.05 11.71
CA PRO A 291 17.50 11.71 12.97
C PRO A 291 17.93 13.17 12.82
N PHE A 292 16.97 14.07 12.79
CA PHE A 292 17.26 15.49 12.84
C PHE A 292 17.70 15.86 14.25
N ASP A 293 18.77 16.65 14.35
CA ASP A 293 19.33 17.17 15.60
C ASP A 293 18.46 18.30 16.19
N PHE A 294 17.16 18.03 16.36
CA PHE A 294 16.25 18.94 17.06
C PHE A 294 16.23 18.57 18.54
N THR A 295 16.80 19.44 19.36
CA THR A 295 16.72 19.42 20.83
C THR A 295 15.32 19.00 21.34
N GLU A 296 15.22 17.81 21.94
CA GLU A 296 14.22 17.18 22.84
C GLU A 296 12.70 17.52 22.82
N LYS A 297 12.21 18.53 22.09
CA LYS A 297 10.81 19.01 22.15
C LYS A 297 10.05 18.97 20.83
N THR A 298 10.61 18.37 19.78
CA THR A 298 9.96 18.29 18.47
C THR A 298 9.32 16.92 18.27
N TYR A 299 8.01 16.82 18.48
CA TYR A 299 7.21 15.63 18.16
C TYR A 299 6.81 15.64 16.68
N GLN A 300 7.37 14.75 15.88
CA GLN A 300 7.00 14.56 14.47
C GLN A 300 6.01 13.40 14.32
N ARG A 301 4.83 13.67 13.76
CA ARG A 301 3.89 12.63 13.30
C ARG A 301 3.13 13.11 12.06
N PHE A 302 2.97 12.21 11.09
CA PHE A 302 2.23 12.46 9.86
C PHE A 302 0.76 12.08 10.00
N ILE A 303 -0.11 12.83 9.33
CA ILE A 303 -1.49 12.42 9.05
C ILE A 303 -1.55 12.18 7.54
N CYS A 304 -1.59 10.91 7.13
CA CYS A 304 -1.99 10.59 5.76
C CYS A 304 -3.52 10.67 5.68
N ARG A 305 -4.04 11.55 4.81
CA ARG A 305 -5.47 11.60 4.45
C ARG A 305 -5.74 10.78 3.20
#